data_AF-A0A7X9CMW8-F1
#
_entry.id   AF-A0A7X9CMW8-F1
#
_cell.length_a   1.000
_cell.length_b   1.000
_cell.length_c   1.000
_cell.angle_alpha   90.00
_cell.angle_beta   90.00
_cell.angle_gamma   90.00
#
_symmetry.space_group_name_H-M   'P 1'
#
loop_
_entity.id
_entity.type
_entity.pdbx_description
1 polymer ?
#
loop_
_entity_poly.entity_id
_entity_poly.type
_entity_poly.pdbx_seq_one_letter_code
_entity_poly.pdbx_strand_id
1 'polypeptide(L)' 'MHDLLATEKQVIGAYSTGMTESSCLNLRNTLEKNFKNVEQVQYEIFNAMQQKGWYQVKDAPANEVQQLKNDSNTLAGNLK' A
#
# COMPACT_ATOMS: atom_id res chain seq x y z
N MET A 1 -4.94 -6.58 17.33
CA MET A 1 -4.58 -6.71 15.90
C MET A 1 -5.32 -5.73 15.02
N HIS A 2 -6.61 -5.47 15.21
CA HIS A 2 -7.31 -4.39 14.49
C HIS A 2 -6.68 -3.02 14.74
N ASP A 3 -6.41 -2.67 16.00
CA ASP A 3 -5.72 -1.41 16.33
C ASP A 3 -4.34 -1.33 15.69
N LEU A 4 -3.57 -2.44 15.74
CA LEU A 4 -2.26 -2.52 15.11
C LEU A 4 -2.33 -2.27 13.59
N LEU A 5 -3.26 -2.93 12.90
CA LEU A 5 -3.49 -2.72 11.47
C LEU A 5 -3.92 -1.28 11.15
N ALA A 6 -4.72 -0.65 12.03
CA ALA A 6 -5.14 0.74 11.88
C ALA A 6 -3.97 1.72 12.09
N THR A 7 -3.14 1.48 13.10
CA THR A 7 -1.93 2.27 13.37
C THR A 7 -0.97 2.21 12.18
N GLU A 8 -0.70 1.02 11.64
CA GLU A 8 0.17 0.89 10.47
C GLU A 8 -0.37 1.65 9.26
N LYS A 9 -1.69 1.59 9.00
CA LYS A 9 -2.32 2.39 7.94
C LYS A 9 -2.13 3.89 8.14
N GLN A 10 -2.25 4.37 9.37
CA GLN A 10 -2.03 5.78 9.70
C GLN A 10 -0.56 6.18 9.47
N VAL A 11 0.39 5.35 9.88
CA VAL A 11 1.83 5.59 9.71
C VAL A 11 2.19 5.61 8.23
N ILE A 12 1.68 4.66 7.43
CA ILE A 12 1.82 4.64 5.96
C ILE A 12 1.33 5.96 5.36
N GLY A 13 0.14 6.42 5.75
CA GLY A 13 -0.41 7.70 5.28
C GLY A 13 0.50 8.89 5.61
N ALA A 14 1.04 8.95 6.83
CA ALA A 14 1.96 10.01 7.25
C ALA A 14 3.26 10.01 6.43
N TYR A 15 3.83 8.84 6.14
CA TYR A 15 5.01 8.74 5.25
C TYR A 15 4.69 9.20 3.83
N SER A 16 3.53 8.82 3.27
CA SER A 16 3.11 9.29 1.95
C SER A 16 3.05 10.81 1.88
N THR A 17 2.40 11.47 2.83
CA THR A 17 2.39 12.94 2.95
C THR A 17 3.79 13.52 3.04
N GLY A 18 4.63 12.97 3.94
CA GLY A 18 6.01 13.43 4.11
C GLY A 18 6.84 13.31 2.84
N MET A 19 6.70 12.24 2.06
CA MET A 19 7.42 12.05 0.80
C MET A 19 6.99 13.06 -0.26
N THR A 20 5.68 13.31 -0.38
CA THR A 20 5.13 14.25 -1.38
C THR A 20 5.45 15.70 -1.05
N GLU A 21 5.57 16.04 0.23
CA GLU A 21 5.83 17.41 0.70
C GLU A 21 7.32 17.69 0.97
N SER A 22 8.18 16.67 0.94
CA SER A 22 9.63 16.83 1.08
C SER A 22 10.24 17.41 -0.20
N SER A 23 10.87 18.58 -0.08
CA SER A 23 11.67 19.22 -1.14
C SER A 23 13.12 18.72 -1.19
N CYS A 24 13.61 18.09 -0.11
CA CYS A 24 14.99 17.66 0.03
C CYS A 24 15.13 16.16 -0.32
N LEU A 25 15.98 15.84 -1.31
CA LEU A 25 16.08 14.48 -1.86
C LEU A 25 16.57 13.43 -0.84
N ASN A 26 17.56 13.78 -0.02
CA ASN A 26 18.06 12.90 1.06
C ASN A 26 16.97 12.56 2.09
N LEU A 27 16.14 13.54 2.46
CA LEU A 27 15.02 13.34 3.37
C LEU A 27 13.97 12.43 2.72
N ARG A 28 13.60 12.72 1.45
CA ARG A 28 12.69 11.86 0.68
C ARG A 28 13.18 10.42 0.63
N ASN A 29 14.45 10.18 0.30
CA ASN A 29 15.03 8.84 0.25
C ASN A 29 14.99 8.14 1.62
N THR A 30 15.16 8.89 2.70
CA THR A 30 15.07 8.35 4.07
C THR A 30 13.63 7.94 4.41
N LEU A 31 12.66 8.79 4.06
CA LEU A 31 11.24 8.49 4.22
C LEU A 31 10.83 7.28 3.39
N GLU A 32 11.25 7.18 2.13
CA GLU A 32 11.01 6.03 1.26
C GLU A 32 11.57 4.72 1.84
N LYS A 33 12.80 4.76 2.39
CA LYS A 33 13.40 3.58 3.02
C LYS A 33 12.58 3.13 4.23
N ASN A 34 12.15 4.05 5.08
CA ASN A 34 11.37 3.72 6.26
C ASN A 34 9.95 3.28 5.91
N PHE A 35 9.34 3.89 4.89
CA PHE A 35 8.03 3.53 4.36
C PHE A 35 7.98 2.05 3.95
N LYS A 36 8.99 1.55 3.25
CA LYS A 36 9.08 0.13 2.87
C LYS A 36 9.06 -0.82 4.07
N ASN A 37 9.70 -0.43 5.17
CA ASN A 37 9.70 -1.26 6.38
C ASN A 37 8.31 -1.31 7.02
N VAL A 38 7.63 -0.17 7.11
CA VAL A 38 6.27 -0.07 7.67
C VAL A 38 5.26 -0.83 6.80
N GLU A 39 5.37 -0.69 5.48
CA GLU A 39 4.51 -1.42 4.54
C GLU A 39 4.68 -2.93 4.67
N GLN A 40 5.91 -3.42 4.81
CA GLN A 40 6.19 -4.83 5.07
C GLN A 40 5.55 -5.33 6.39
N VAL A 41 5.68 -4.55 7.47
CA VAL A 41 5.06 -4.90 8.77
C VAL A 41 3.53 -4.92 8.67
N GLN A 42 2.94 -3.93 8.01
CA GLN A 42 1.50 -3.88 7.75
C GLN A 42 1.01 -5.12 7.00
N TYR A 43 1.77 -5.57 5.99
CA TYR A 43 1.48 -6.77 5.22
C TYR A 43 1.53 -8.04 6.08
N GLU A 44 2.53 -8.18 6.94
CA GLU A 44 2.64 -9.30 7.88
C GLU A 44 1.48 -9.36 8.87
N ILE A 45 1.07 -8.22 9.41
CA ILE A 45 -0.10 -8.11 10.29
C ILE A 45 -1.37 -8.54 9.55
N PHE A 46 -1.57 -8.03 8.35
CA PHE A 46 -2.71 -8.39 7.50
C PHE A 46 -2.76 -9.89 7.21
N ASN A 47 -1.65 -10.50 6.82
CA ASN A 47 -1.55 -11.95 6.58
C ASN A 47 -1.85 -12.75 7.85
N ALA A 48 -1.28 -12.34 9.00
CA ALA A 48 -1.54 -12.99 10.28
C ALA A 48 -3.03 -12.91 10.68
N MET A 49 -3.68 -11.77 10.41
CA MET A 49 -5.13 -11.61 10.65
C MET A 49 -5.96 -12.50 9.72
N GLN A 50 -5.60 -12.62 8.44
CA GLN A 50 -6.26 -13.53 7.50
C GLN A 50 -6.14 -15.00 7.93
N GLN A 51 -4.92 -15.45 8.25
CA GLN A 51 -4.65 -16.83 8.68
C GLN A 51 -5.44 -17.21 9.95
N LYS A 52 -5.68 -16.23 10.83
CA LYS A 52 -6.49 -16.41 12.05
C LYS A 52 -7.99 -16.21 11.83
N GLY A 53 -8.41 -15.91 10.61
CA GLY A 53 -9.80 -15.65 10.24
C GLY A 53 -10.36 -14.32 10.75
N TRP A 54 -9.52 -13.43 11.29
CA TRP A 54 -9.90 -12.12 11.85
C TRP A 54 -10.15 -11.07 10.79
N TYR A 55 -9.67 -11.29 9.58
CA TYR A 55 -9.86 -10.38 8.46
C TYR A 55 -10.20 -11.19 7.22
N GLN A 56 -11.47 -11.21 6.83
CA GLN A 56 -11.93 -11.94 5.65
C GLN A 56 -11.81 -11.02 4.43
N VAL A 57 -11.17 -11.53 3.37
CA VAL A 57 -11.13 -10.87 2.06
C VAL A 57 -11.89 -11.71 1.06
N LYS A 58 -12.60 -11.02 0.16
CA LYS A 58 -13.20 -11.64 -1.01
C LYS A 58 -12.23 -11.51 -2.18
N ASP A 59 -12.01 -12.61 -2.90
CA ASP A 59 -11.29 -12.54 -4.15
C ASP A 59 -12.07 -11.68 -5.15
N ALA A 60 -11.35 -10.84 -5.89
CA ALA A 60 -11.94 -10.08 -6.98
C ALA A 60 -12.24 -11.02 -8.17
N PRO A 61 -13.37 -10.84 -8.88
CA PRO A 61 -13.68 -11.59 -10.08
C PRO A 61 -12.56 -11.47 -11.13
N ALA A 62 -12.14 -12.59 -11.73
CA ALA A 62 -11.01 -12.61 -12.67
C ALA A 62 -11.21 -11.70 -13.89
N ASN A 63 -12.45 -11.55 -14.36
CA ASN A 63 -12.81 -10.65 -15.45
C ASN A 63 -12.60 -9.17 -15.05
N GLU A 64 -12.95 -8.79 -13.81
CA GLU A 64 -12.76 -7.44 -13.29
C GLU A 64 -11.26 -7.12 -13.15
N VAL A 65 -10.46 -8.08 -12.66
CA VAL A 65 -9.00 -7.95 -12.59
C VAL A 65 -8.40 -7.77 -13.99
N GLN A 66 -8.84 -8.54 -14.97
CA GLN A 66 -8.32 -8.44 -16.34
C GLN A 66 -8.71 -7.12 -17.00
N GLN A 67 -9.94 -6.67 -16.80
CA GLN A 67 -10.42 -5.39 -17.32
C GLN A 67 -9.61 -4.23 -16.74
N LEU A 68 -9.44 -4.17 -15.41
CA LEU A 68 -8.66 -3.13 -14.75
C LEU A 68 -7.20 -3.09 -15.20
N LYS A 69 -6.58 -4.26 -15.44
CA LYS A 69 -5.23 -4.34 -16.02
C LYS A 69 -5.16 -3.70 -17.41
N ASN A 70 -6.13 -3.99 -18.28
CA ASN A 70 -6.19 -3.42 -19.62
C ASN A 70 -6.36 -1.90 -19.55
N ASP A 71 -7.31 -1.42 -18.76
CA ASP A 71 -7.60 0.01 -18.58
C ASP A 71 -6.39 0.79 -18.05
N SER A 72 -5.69 0.22 -17.05
CA SER A 72 -4.47 0.81 -16.49
C SER A 72 -3.33 0.89 -17.52
N ASN A 73 -3.18 -0.11 -18.38
CA ASN A 73 -2.16 -0.10 -19.44
C ASN A 73 -2.48 0.95 -20.51
N THR A 74 -3.75 1.10 -20.88
CA THR A 74 -4.20 2.15 -21.80
C THR A 74 -3.93 3.53 -21.23
N LEU A 75 -4.26 3.77 -19.96
CA LEU A 75 -3.96 5.04 -19.29
C LEU A 75 -2.46 5.34 -19.28
N ALA A 76 -1.62 4.37 -18.92
CA ALA A 76 -0.16 4.53 -18.92
C ALA A 76 0.39 4.81 -20.32
N GLY A 77 -0.19 4.24 -21.37
CA GLY A 77 0.14 4.53 -22.77
C GLY A 77 -0.18 5.95 -23.18
N ASN A 78 -1.31 6.51 -22.69
CA ASN A 78 -1.74 7.87 -23.00
C ASN A 78 -0.92 8.97 -22.30
N LEU A 79 -0.14 8.60 -21.27
CA LEU A 79 0.72 9.51 -20.51
C LEU A 79 2.15 9.60 -21.08
N LYS A 80 2.50 8.75 -22.05
CA LYS A 80 3.79 8.77 -22.75
C LYS A 80 3.69 9.61 -24.01
#